data_AF-A0A9E5VDA3-F1
#
_entry.id   AF-A0A9E5VDA3-F1
#
_cell.length_a   1.000
_cell.length_b   1.000
_cell.length_c   1.000
_cell.angle_alpha   90.00
_cell.angle_beta   90.00
_cell.angle_gamma   90.00
#
_symmetry.space_group_name_H-M   'P 1'
#
loop_
_entity.id
_entity.type
_entity.pdbx_description
1 polymer ?
#
loop_
_entity_poly.entity_id
_entity_poly.type
_entity_poly.pdbx_seq_one_letter_code
_entity_poly.pdbx_strand_id
1 'polypeptide(L)'
;MRKSRQYLSLPVVTLEEGKEIGRIRGLVVNPQAGEIAALIVQRGHIFPEQKVIPYPRVVSVGNNALTIQKASSAERLASLPQILNLVKENVQLKGSRIITEEGTSLGHVVEYLVDPETGKIEAFEVTASPAASLWKGKAYLPASEVRTIGKDVLVVRQGAEENLQHNEGKLSEGVKNLKNTTNRFLEKARKLQSKMQGEEDEQEQPPPKDDEPTS
;
A
#
# COMPACT_ATOMS: atom_id res chain seq x y z
N MET A 1 -3.97 6.02 10.21
CA MET A 1 -2.67 5.57 9.67
C MET A 1 -2.49 6.02 8.21
N ARG A 2 -1.30 6.49 7.85
CA ARG A 2 -0.91 6.95 6.52
C ARG A 2 0.42 6.30 6.11
N LYS A 3 0.54 5.80 4.87
CA LYS A 3 1.77 5.17 4.39
C LYS A 3 2.89 6.20 4.23
N SER A 4 4.14 5.83 4.51
CA SER A 4 5.28 6.76 4.41
C SER A 4 5.38 7.45 3.05
N ARG A 5 5.12 6.71 1.96
CA ARG A 5 5.16 7.27 0.60
C ARG A 5 4.11 8.36 0.37
N GLN A 6 2.98 8.34 1.09
CA GLN A 6 1.93 9.35 0.95
C GLN A 6 2.29 10.69 1.60
N TYR A 7 3.38 10.77 2.37
CA TYR A 7 3.94 12.03 2.83
C TYR A 7 4.81 12.68 1.76
N LEU A 8 5.48 11.88 0.93
CA LEU A 8 6.40 12.39 -0.09
C LEU A 8 5.66 13.27 -1.09
N SER A 9 6.33 14.35 -1.51
CA SER A 9 5.82 15.36 -2.45
C SER A 9 4.62 16.18 -1.98
N LEU A 10 4.11 15.96 -0.76
CA LEU A 10 3.11 16.85 -0.18
C LEU A 10 3.68 18.26 -0.03
N PRO A 11 2.94 19.30 -0.46
CA PRO A 11 3.28 20.67 -0.16
C PRO A 11 3.15 20.93 1.34
N VAL A 12 4.06 21.72 1.87
CA VAL A 12 4.00 22.19 3.25
C VAL A 12 3.57 23.64 3.27
N VAL A 13 2.46 23.91 3.93
CA VAL A 13 1.81 25.23 3.98
C VAL A 13 1.78 25.74 5.41
N THR A 14 2.06 27.03 5.59
CA THR A 14 1.96 27.67 6.91
C THR A 14 0.55 28.20 7.16
N LEU A 15 0.07 28.05 8.40
CA LEU A 15 -1.26 28.51 8.79
C LEU A 15 -1.32 30.02 9.00
N GLU A 16 -0.29 30.62 9.60
CA GLU A 16 -0.25 32.06 9.90
C GLU A 16 0.04 32.90 8.65
N GLU A 17 1.00 32.49 7.82
CA GLU A 17 1.40 33.29 6.66
C GLU A 17 0.74 32.84 5.34
N GLY A 18 0.06 31.69 5.31
CA GLY A 18 -0.59 31.16 4.10
C GLY A 18 0.38 30.81 2.97
N LYS A 19 1.65 30.48 3.31
CA LYS A 19 2.72 30.29 2.32
C LYS A 19 3.10 28.82 2.17
N GLU A 20 3.27 28.37 0.92
CA GLU A 20 3.98 27.12 0.64
C GLU A 20 5.49 27.33 0.88
N ILE A 21 6.04 26.59 1.82
CA ILE A 21 7.47 26.65 2.16
C ILE A 21 8.30 25.68 1.34
N GLY A 22 7.71 24.61 0.82
CA GLY A 22 8.36 23.60 0.00
C GLY A 22 7.56 22.30 -0.03
N ARG A 23 8.22 21.21 -0.46
CA ARG A 23 7.62 19.86 -0.51
C ARG A 23 8.42 18.86 0.31
N ILE A 24 7.72 17.89 0.90
CA ILE A 24 8.35 16.81 1.66
C ILE A 24 9.15 15.91 0.71
N ARG A 25 10.43 15.70 1.02
CA ARG A 25 11.34 14.83 0.28
C ARG A 25 11.72 13.56 1.03
N GLY A 26 11.59 13.57 2.35
CA GLY A 26 11.97 12.44 3.17
C GLY A 26 11.41 12.54 4.58
N LEU A 27 11.43 11.41 5.27
CA LEU A 27 11.04 11.28 6.66
C LEU A 27 12.27 10.79 7.42
N VAL A 28 12.55 11.41 8.56
CA VAL A 28 13.61 11.00 9.47
C VAL A 28 12.97 10.16 10.56
N VAL A 29 13.41 8.91 10.69
CA VAL A 29 12.90 7.96 11.68
C VAL A 29 13.74 8.04 12.95
N ASN A 30 13.08 8.05 14.11
CA ASN A 30 13.71 7.73 15.39
C ASN A 30 13.48 6.23 15.68
N PRO A 31 14.48 5.36 15.48
CA PRO A 31 14.33 3.92 15.68
C PRO A 31 14.07 3.54 17.15
N GLN A 32 14.58 4.34 18.10
CA GLN A 32 14.44 4.07 19.53
C GLN A 32 13.01 4.34 20.01
N ALA A 33 12.40 5.41 19.49
CA ALA A 33 11.03 5.78 19.83
C ALA A 33 9.96 5.13 18.92
N GLY A 34 10.36 4.57 17.77
CA GLY A 34 9.43 3.97 16.82
C GLY A 34 8.53 5.00 16.12
N GLU A 35 9.06 6.20 15.84
CA GLU A 35 8.29 7.32 15.31
C GLU A 35 9.07 8.13 14.27
N ILE A 36 8.38 9.04 13.59
CA ILE A 36 8.99 10.02 12.71
C ILE A 36 9.46 11.19 13.57
N ALA A 37 10.77 11.39 13.61
CA ALA A 37 11.39 12.50 14.36
C ALA A 37 11.22 13.84 13.62
N ALA A 38 11.34 13.81 12.29
CA ALA A 38 11.27 15.01 11.48
C ALA A 38 10.94 14.71 10.01
N LEU A 39 10.53 15.76 9.30
CA LEU A 39 10.26 15.75 7.87
C LEU A 39 11.28 16.62 7.15
N ILE A 40 11.87 16.10 6.08
CA ILE A 40 12.78 16.84 5.22
C ILE A 40 11.95 17.56 4.17
N VAL A 41 12.07 18.88 4.11
CA VAL A 41 11.37 19.75 3.17
C VAL A 41 12.38 20.42 2.24
N GLN A 42 12.10 20.39 0.96
CA GLN A 42 12.94 21.04 -0.05
C GLN A 42 12.13 22.08 -0.81
N ARG A 43 12.73 23.26 -0.98
CA ARG A 43 12.21 24.33 -1.84
C ARG A 43 13.11 24.51 -3.06
N GLY A 44 12.51 24.52 -4.25
CA GLY A 44 13.23 24.71 -5.51
C GLY A 44 13.99 23.46 -6.01
N HIS A 45 14.28 23.45 -7.31
CA HIS A 45 14.98 22.36 -7.99
C HIS A 45 16.45 22.68 -8.31
N ILE A 46 16.79 23.95 -8.52
CA ILE A 46 18.10 24.40 -9.02
C ILE A 46 19.05 24.76 -7.86
N PHE A 47 18.54 25.47 -6.84
CA PHE A 47 19.25 25.75 -5.59
C PHE A 47 18.39 25.25 -4.42
N PRO A 48 18.43 23.94 -4.13
CA PRO A 48 17.55 23.36 -3.13
C PRO A 48 17.93 23.86 -1.74
N GLU A 49 17.09 24.72 -1.15
CA GLU A 49 17.16 24.99 0.28
C GLU A 49 16.46 23.84 1.00
N GLN A 50 17.25 23.04 1.72
CA GLN A 50 16.72 21.95 2.54
C GLN A 50 16.45 22.47 3.95
N LYS A 51 15.20 22.32 4.37
CA LYS A 51 14.73 22.57 5.72
C LYS A 51 14.22 21.28 6.34
N VAL A 52 14.10 21.30 7.65
CA VAL A 52 13.66 20.17 8.46
C VAL A 52 12.59 20.66 9.42
N ILE A 53 11.51 19.89 9.51
CA ILE A 53 10.39 20.16 10.40
C ILE A 53 10.37 19.04 11.44
N PRO A 54 10.72 19.31 12.71
CA PRO A 54 10.46 18.36 13.79
C PRO A 54 8.99 17.97 13.79
N TYR A 55 8.70 16.67 13.91
CA TYR A 55 7.32 16.18 13.83
C TYR A 55 6.37 16.84 14.85
N PRO A 56 6.79 17.15 16.10
CA PRO A 56 5.94 17.88 17.04
C PRO A 56 5.48 19.28 16.60
N ARG A 57 6.04 19.84 15.51
CA ARG A 57 5.62 21.12 14.94
C ARG A 57 4.66 20.97 13.76
N VAL A 58 4.34 19.75 13.37
CA VAL A 58 3.31 19.44 12.39
C VAL A 58 1.95 19.67 13.06
N VAL A 59 1.09 20.45 12.42
CA VAL A 59 -0.28 20.69 12.91
C VAL A 59 -1.23 19.66 12.34
N SER A 60 -1.12 19.36 11.03
CA SER A 60 -1.97 18.35 10.40
C SER A 60 -1.33 17.80 9.12
N VAL A 61 -1.64 16.53 8.82
CA VAL A 61 -1.22 15.84 7.59
C VAL A 61 -2.44 15.54 6.73
N GLY A 62 -2.90 16.54 5.97
CA GLY A 62 -4.04 16.42 5.07
C GLY A 62 -3.73 15.66 3.77
N ASN A 63 -4.77 15.35 2.99
CA ASN A 63 -4.61 14.65 1.71
C ASN A 63 -3.80 15.46 0.68
N ASN A 64 -3.98 16.78 0.71
CA ASN A 64 -3.43 17.69 -0.32
C ASN A 64 -2.22 18.49 0.17
N ALA A 65 -2.06 18.65 1.48
CA ALA A 65 -0.99 19.44 2.09
C ALA A 65 -0.73 19.00 3.53
N LEU A 66 0.50 19.23 4.00
CA LEU A 66 0.86 19.22 5.40
C LEU A 66 0.90 20.65 5.92
N THR A 67 0.34 20.90 7.10
CA THR A 67 0.30 22.24 7.70
C THR A 67 1.23 22.36 8.90
N ILE A 68 1.85 23.53 9.04
CA ILE A 68 2.62 23.95 10.21
C ILE A 68 2.15 25.34 10.64
N GLN A 69 2.41 25.73 11.89
CA GLN A 69 1.96 27.02 12.38
C GLN A 69 2.53 28.20 11.57
N LYS A 70 3.86 28.25 11.44
CA LYS A 70 4.59 29.38 10.85
C LYS A 70 5.86 28.92 10.13
N ALA A 71 6.43 29.76 9.26
CA ALA A 71 7.61 29.40 8.47
C ALA A 71 8.85 29.09 9.33
N SER A 72 8.97 29.68 10.52
CA SER A 72 10.05 29.41 11.48
C SER A 72 9.97 28.04 12.15
N SER A 73 8.86 27.31 12.00
CA SER A 73 8.77 25.91 12.42
C SER A 73 9.64 24.99 11.55
N ALA A 74 10.02 25.43 10.34
CA ALA A 74 10.94 24.74 9.45
C ALA A 74 12.36 25.34 9.59
N GLU A 75 13.30 24.53 10.05
CA GLU A 75 14.66 24.96 10.42
C GLU A 75 15.73 24.33 9.54
N ARG A 76 16.97 24.83 9.64
CA ARG A 76 18.12 24.18 9.00
C ARG A 76 18.50 22.95 9.80
N LEU A 77 18.88 21.86 9.14
CA LEU A 77 19.29 20.64 9.85
C LEU A 77 20.43 20.89 10.86
N ALA A 78 21.33 21.83 10.55
CA ALA A 78 22.44 22.21 11.42
C ALA A 78 22.03 22.83 12.76
N SER A 79 20.82 23.40 12.88
CA SER A 79 20.31 23.92 14.17
C SER A 79 19.67 22.86 15.05
N LEU A 80 19.55 21.61 14.58
CA LEU A 80 18.89 20.51 15.28
C LEU A 80 19.84 19.30 15.43
N PRO A 81 20.77 19.32 16.41
CA PRO A 81 21.78 18.26 16.57
C PRO A 81 21.20 16.86 16.74
N GLN A 82 20.08 16.74 17.47
CA GLN A 82 19.41 15.46 17.69
C GLN A 82 18.91 14.84 16.38
N ILE A 83 18.29 15.66 15.51
CA ILE A 83 17.82 15.21 14.19
C ILE A 83 18.98 14.94 13.24
N LEU A 84 20.04 15.75 13.31
CA LEU A 84 21.26 15.54 12.52
C LEU A 84 21.88 14.16 12.80
N ASN A 85 21.88 13.70 14.05
CA ASN A 85 22.36 12.38 14.39
C ASN A 85 21.51 11.27 13.75
N LEU A 86 20.17 11.38 13.83
CA LEU A 86 19.27 10.42 13.18
C LEU A 86 19.44 10.38 11.66
N VAL A 87 19.65 11.53 11.02
CA VAL A 87 19.95 11.61 9.58
C VAL A 87 21.27 10.91 9.24
N LYS A 88 22.30 11.05 10.08
CA LYS A 88 23.60 10.38 9.91
C LYS A 88 23.50 8.87 10.11
N GLU A 89 22.72 8.42 11.09
CA GLU A 89 22.44 6.99 11.31
C GLU A 89 21.79 6.36 10.07
N ASN A 90 20.95 7.14 9.37
CA ASN A 90 20.34 6.80 8.08
C ASN A 90 19.63 5.44 8.13
N VAL A 91 18.78 5.26 9.15
CA VAL A 91 17.97 4.05 9.31
C VAL A 91 16.96 3.95 8.18
N GLN A 92 17.02 2.86 7.42
CA GLN A 92 16.12 2.59 6.29
C GLN A 92 15.17 1.45 6.61
N LEU A 93 13.96 1.79 7.03
CA LEU A 93 12.94 0.79 7.34
C LEU A 93 12.55 -0.04 6.11
N LYS A 94 12.37 0.61 4.96
CA LYS A 94 11.99 -0.06 3.72
C LYS A 94 13.16 -0.90 3.20
N GLY A 95 12.89 -2.16 2.87
CA GLY A 95 13.88 -3.14 2.45
C GLY A 95 14.53 -3.90 3.62
N SER A 96 14.37 -3.44 4.86
CA SER A 96 14.91 -4.13 6.04
C SER A 96 14.39 -5.57 6.12
N ARG A 97 15.28 -6.50 6.46
CA ARG A 97 14.92 -7.90 6.74
C ARG A 97 14.17 -7.98 8.07
N ILE A 98 13.20 -8.88 8.15
CA ILE A 98 12.42 -9.12 9.37
C ILE A 98 12.90 -10.43 9.96
N ILE A 99 13.40 -10.38 11.19
CA ILE A 99 13.97 -11.54 11.89
C ILE A 99 13.31 -11.66 13.26
N THR A 100 12.87 -12.86 13.65
CA THR A 100 12.36 -13.11 15.01
C THR A 100 13.50 -13.10 16.04
N GLU A 101 13.16 -13.04 17.32
CA GLU A 101 14.16 -13.14 18.41
C GLU A 101 14.97 -14.45 18.36
N GLU A 102 14.42 -15.53 17.79
CA GLU A 102 15.11 -16.81 17.59
C GLU A 102 15.95 -16.88 16.30
N GLY A 103 15.95 -15.83 15.48
CA GLY A 103 16.74 -15.78 14.24
C GLY A 103 16.02 -16.25 12.98
N THR A 104 14.71 -16.54 13.06
CA THR A 104 13.92 -16.95 11.89
C THR A 104 13.60 -15.74 11.02
N SER A 105 13.89 -15.84 9.71
CA SER A 105 13.62 -14.77 8.76
C SER A 105 12.17 -14.82 8.25
N LEU A 106 11.36 -13.83 8.60
CA LEU A 106 9.95 -13.75 8.17
C LEU A 106 9.78 -13.11 6.78
N GLY A 107 10.75 -12.29 6.34
CA GLY A 107 10.66 -11.59 5.06
C GLY A 107 11.27 -10.20 5.09
N HIS A 108 10.63 -9.25 4.40
CA HIS A 108 11.13 -7.88 4.26
C HIS A 108 10.03 -6.83 4.43
N VAL A 109 10.41 -5.66 4.95
CA VAL A 109 9.54 -4.48 5.03
C VAL A 109 9.41 -3.83 3.65
N VAL A 110 8.17 -3.65 3.21
CA VAL A 110 7.82 -2.99 1.94
C VAL A 110 7.47 -1.52 2.17
N GLU A 111 6.72 -1.24 3.22
CA GLU A 111 6.25 0.10 3.58
C GLU A 111 5.98 0.16 5.09
N TYR A 112 5.91 1.36 5.66
CA TYR A 112 5.49 1.58 7.05
C TYR A 112 4.36 2.62 7.12
N LEU A 113 3.54 2.47 8.14
CA LEU A 113 2.31 3.22 8.36
C LEU A 113 2.49 4.09 9.60
N VAL A 114 2.26 5.38 9.41
CA VAL A 114 2.47 6.40 10.43
C VAL A 114 1.12 6.94 10.86
N ASP A 115 0.93 7.11 12.16
CA ASP A 115 -0.17 7.91 12.68
C ASP A 115 0.09 9.39 12.35
N PRO A 116 -0.74 10.04 11.52
CA PRO A 116 -0.54 11.45 11.15
C PRO A 116 -0.61 12.42 12.33
N GLU A 117 -1.30 12.08 13.41
CA GLU A 117 -1.43 12.97 14.57
C GLU A 117 -0.18 12.93 15.45
N THR A 118 0.33 11.73 15.73
CA THR A 118 1.44 11.55 16.69
C THR A 118 2.79 11.38 16.02
N GLY A 119 2.84 10.92 14.76
CA GLY A 119 4.07 10.56 14.06
C GLY A 119 4.58 9.17 14.39
N LYS A 120 3.88 8.42 15.24
CA LYS A 120 4.24 7.04 15.59
C LYS A 120 4.09 6.12 14.40
N ILE A 121 5.00 5.16 14.28
CA ILE A 121 4.87 4.07 13.33
C ILE A 121 3.98 3.03 13.98
N GLU A 122 2.81 2.80 13.40
CA GLU A 122 1.78 1.91 13.95
C GLU A 122 1.86 0.50 13.35
N ALA A 123 2.35 0.39 12.10
CA ALA A 123 2.47 -0.89 11.42
C ALA A 123 3.49 -0.86 10.29
N PHE A 124 3.92 -2.05 9.86
CA PHE A 124 4.78 -2.30 8.71
C PHE A 124 4.02 -3.15 7.70
N GLU A 125 3.95 -2.72 6.44
CA GLU A 125 3.57 -3.59 5.34
C GLU A 125 4.78 -4.46 4.99
N VAL A 126 4.61 -5.77 5.06
CA VAL A 126 5.69 -6.75 4.94
C VAL A 126 5.36 -7.75 3.84
N THR A 127 6.39 -8.38 3.28
CA THR A 127 6.24 -9.48 2.33
C THR A 127 7.01 -10.71 2.80
N ALA A 128 6.43 -11.89 2.59
CA ALA A 128 6.98 -13.15 3.07
C ALA A 128 8.32 -13.48 2.39
N SER A 129 9.23 -14.10 3.14
CA SER A 129 10.42 -14.71 2.55
C SER A 129 10.05 -15.99 1.79
N PRO A 130 10.51 -16.19 0.54
CA PRO A 130 10.27 -17.43 -0.21
C PRO A 130 10.80 -18.69 0.48
N ALA A 131 11.88 -18.57 1.27
CA ALA A 131 12.58 -19.69 1.88
C ALA A 131 11.93 -20.19 3.19
N ALA A 132 11.15 -19.34 3.86
CA ALA A 132 10.59 -19.59 5.18
C ALA A 132 9.06 -19.48 5.19
N SER A 133 8.41 -19.59 4.02
CA SER A 133 7.05 -19.09 3.75
C SER A 133 5.96 -19.74 4.61
N LEU A 134 5.82 -19.29 5.86
CA LEU A 134 4.71 -19.57 6.79
C LEU A 134 3.40 -18.88 6.35
N TRP A 135 3.51 -17.89 5.46
CA TRP A 135 2.40 -17.14 4.88
C TRP A 135 2.75 -16.71 3.44
N LYS A 136 1.76 -16.24 2.67
CA LYS A 136 1.92 -15.83 1.26
C LYS A 136 1.48 -14.40 1.04
N GLY A 137 2.25 -13.67 0.24
CA GLY A 137 1.88 -12.35 -0.27
C GLY A 137 2.31 -11.21 0.65
N LYS A 138 1.41 -10.25 0.86
CA LYS A 138 1.62 -9.06 1.68
C LYS A 138 0.78 -9.15 2.94
N ALA A 139 1.36 -8.76 4.06
CA ALA A 139 0.69 -8.66 5.35
C ALA A 139 1.07 -7.36 6.06
N TYR A 140 0.34 -7.03 7.11
CA TYR A 140 0.64 -5.92 8.01
C TYR A 140 1.11 -6.48 9.35
N LEU A 141 2.33 -6.12 9.72
CA LEU A 141 2.92 -6.40 11.01
C LEU A 141 2.67 -5.19 11.93
N PRO A 142 1.93 -5.34 13.04
CA PRO A 142 1.77 -4.27 14.01
C PRO A 142 3.11 -3.84 14.60
N ALA A 143 3.32 -2.54 14.81
CA ALA A 143 4.54 -2.03 15.43
C ALA A 143 4.70 -2.51 16.89
N SER A 144 3.61 -2.91 17.54
CA SER A 144 3.64 -3.55 18.87
C SER A 144 4.50 -4.81 18.89
N GLU A 145 4.60 -5.54 17.78
CA GLU A 145 5.37 -6.79 17.66
C GLU A 145 6.87 -6.53 17.45
N VAL A 146 7.25 -5.29 17.14
CA VAL A 146 8.64 -4.93 16.89
C VAL A 146 9.39 -4.77 18.21
N ARG A 147 10.50 -5.50 18.34
CA ARG A 147 11.43 -5.39 19.48
C ARG A 147 12.53 -4.37 19.21
N THR A 148 13.06 -4.34 17.98
CA THR A 148 14.18 -3.46 17.63
C THR A 148 14.11 -3.04 16.18
N ILE A 149 14.27 -1.73 15.95
CA ILE A 149 14.47 -1.14 14.63
C ILE A 149 15.97 -0.93 14.44
N GLY A 150 16.61 -1.84 13.71
CA GLY A 150 18.00 -1.68 13.29
C GLY A 150 18.12 -0.92 11.96
N LYS A 151 19.37 -0.73 11.51
CA LYS A 151 19.65 -0.07 10.23
C LYS A 151 19.20 -0.88 9.01
N ASP A 152 19.39 -2.20 9.07
CA ASP A 152 19.13 -3.15 7.98
C ASP A 152 18.16 -4.28 8.35
N VAL A 153 17.84 -4.41 9.65
CA VAL A 153 17.09 -5.52 10.22
C VAL A 153 16.05 -4.98 11.21
N LEU A 154 14.82 -5.45 11.07
CA LEU A 154 13.72 -5.29 12.01
C LEU A 154 13.61 -6.58 12.83
N VAL A 155 13.92 -6.49 14.12
CA VAL A 155 13.77 -7.62 15.04
C VAL A 155 12.37 -7.59 15.63
N VAL A 156 11.65 -8.70 15.53
CA VAL A 156 10.28 -8.86 16.03
C VAL A 156 10.23 -9.91 17.11
N ARG A 157 9.22 -9.83 17.98
CA ARG A 157 8.98 -10.84 19.01
C ARG A 157 8.73 -12.20 18.39
N GLN A 158 9.04 -13.24 19.15
CA GLN A 158 8.70 -14.61 18.75
C GLN A 158 7.17 -14.76 18.59
N GLY A 159 6.73 -15.40 17.50
CA GLY A 159 5.32 -15.59 17.17
C GLY A 159 4.64 -14.39 16.52
N ALA A 160 5.38 -13.32 16.19
CA ALA A 160 4.84 -12.15 15.51
C ALA A 160 4.15 -12.48 14.17
N GLU A 161 4.51 -13.59 13.54
CA GLU A 161 3.87 -14.13 12.34
C GLU A 161 2.39 -14.49 12.55
N GLU A 162 1.97 -14.87 13.75
CA GLU A 162 0.58 -15.19 14.08
C GLU A 162 -0.28 -13.93 14.17
N ASN A 163 0.34 -12.79 14.49
CA ASN A 163 -0.30 -11.47 14.59
C ASN A 163 -0.31 -10.71 13.25
N LEU A 164 0.13 -11.33 12.16
CA LEU A 164 0.13 -10.72 10.83
C LEU A 164 -1.30 -10.53 10.31
N GLN A 165 -1.64 -9.28 10.07
CA GLN A 165 -2.93 -8.90 9.50
C GLN A 165 -2.84 -9.00 7.97
N HIS A 166 -3.49 -10.01 7.42
CA HIS A 166 -3.56 -10.18 5.98
C HIS A 166 -4.63 -9.27 5.40
N ASN A 167 -4.22 -8.30 4.58
CA ASN A 167 -5.17 -7.72 3.64
C ASN A 167 -5.37 -8.76 2.55
N GLU A 168 -6.37 -9.62 2.72
CA GLU A 168 -7.05 -10.24 1.58
C GLU A 168 -7.68 -9.11 0.75
N GLY A 169 -6.86 -8.42 -0.04
CA GLY A 169 -7.33 -7.45 -0.99
C GLY A 169 -8.26 -8.18 -1.94
N LYS A 170 -9.56 -7.88 -1.88
CA LYS A 170 -10.55 -7.54 -2.94
C LYS A 170 -10.35 -8.01 -4.41
N LEU A 171 -9.36 -8.82 -4.73
CA LEU A 171 -9.13 -9.46 -6.03
C LEU A 171 -9.93 -10.76 -6.17
N SER A 172 -10.32 -11.40 -5.06
CA SER A 172 -11.22 -12.56 -5.11
C SER A 172 -12.65 -12.16 -5.51
N GLU A 173 -13.11 -10.95 -5.17
CA GLU A 173 -14.40 -10.42 -5.63
C GLU A 173 -14.40 -10.04 -7.12
N GLY A 174 -13.30 -9.45 -7.61
CA GLY A 174 -13.16 -9.11 -9.03
C GLY A 174 -13.17 -10.35 -9.94
N VAL A 175 -12.50 -11.42 -9.54
CA VAL A 175 -12.50 -12.69 -10.29
C VAL A 175 -13.81 -13.45 -10.16
N LYS A 176 -14.48 -13.42 -8.99
CA LYS A 176 -15.83 -14.00 -8.81
C LYS A 176 -16.89 -13.27 -9.64
N ASN A 177 -16.83 -11.94 -9.71
CA ASN A 177 -17.76 -11.15 -10.53
C ASN A 177 -17.53 -11.34 -12.03
N LEU A 178 -16.27 -11.50 -12.48
CA LEU A 178 -15.97 -11.75 -13.88
C LEU A 178 -16.49 -13.13 -14.34
N LYS A 179 -16.34 -14.19 -13.52
CA LYS A 179 -16.89 -15.51 -13.82
C LYS A 179 -18.42 -15.49 -14.01
N ASN A 180 -19.13 -14.71 -13.20
CA ASN A 180 -20.59 -14.58 -13.30
C ASN A 180 -21.03 -13.84 -14.56
N THR A 181 -20.28 -12.81 -14.97
CA THR A 181 -20.55 -12.06 -16.21
C THR A 181 -20.25 -12.92 -17.45
N THR A 182 -19.14 -13.65 -17.49
CA THR A 182 -18.77 -14.49 -18.65
C THR A 182 -19.76 -15.65 -18.88
N ASN A 183 -20.28 -16.27 -17.82
CA ASN A 183 -21.28 -17.34 -17.95
C ASN A 183 -22.61 -16.83 -18.55
N ARG A 184 -23.08 -15.63 -18.18
CA ARG A 184 -24.30 -15.06 -18.76
C ARG A 184 -24.15 -14.71 -20.25
N PHE A 185 -22.97 -14.28 -20.68
CA PHE A 185 -22.71 -14.00 -22.10
C PHE A 185 -22.61 -15.29 -22.92
N LEU A 186 -21.98 -16.34 -22.39
CA LEU A 186 -21.92 -17.66 -23.03
C LEU A 186 -23.30 -18.32 -23.16
N GLU A 187 -24.17 -18.21 -22.15
CA GLU A 187 -25.54 -18.72 -22.26
C GLU A 187 -26.37 -17.93 -23.27
N LYS A 188 -26.26 -16.60 -23.29
CA LYS A 188 -26.94 -15.78 -24.31
C LYS A 188 -26.46 -16.10 -25.72
N ALA A 189 -25.16 -16.31 -25.92
CA ALA A 189 -24.60 -16.67 -27.21
C ALA A 189 -25.09 -18.05 -27.70
N ARG A 190 -25.11 -19.05 -26.81
CA ARG A 190 -25.65 -20.40 -27.13
C ARG A 190 -27.14 -20.37 -27.46
N LYS A 191 -27.93 -19.57 -26.72
CA LYS A 191 -29.39 -19.45 -26.93
C LYS A 191 -29.75 -18.70 -28.21
N LEU A 192 -28.85 -17.85 -28.72
CA LEU A 192 -29.01 -17.17 -30.00
C LEU A 192 -28.63 -18.10 -31.16
N GLN A 193 -27.55 -18.87 -31.03
CA GLN A 193 -27.17 -19.89 -32.02
C GLN A 193 -28.25 -20.97 -32.19
N SER A 194 -28.85 -21.45 -31.10
CA SER A 194 -29.91 -22.47 -31.18
C SER A 194 -31.20 -21.95 -31.82
N LYS A 195 -31.46 -20.63 -31.78
CA LYS A 195 -32.62 -20.02 -32.44
C LYS A 195 -32.38 -19.82 -33.94
N MET A 196 -31.15 -19.50 -34.33
CA MET A 196 -30.80 -19.30 -35.74
C MET A 196 -30.68 -20.63 -36.53
N GLN A 197 -30.45 -21.75 -35.85
CA GLN A 197 -30.44 -23.09 -36.49
C GLN A 197 -31.84 -23.74 -36.56
N GLY A 198 -32.89 -23.09 -36.07
CA GLY A 198 -34.24 -23.65 -36.00
C GLY A 198 -35.24 -23.12 -37.02
N GLU A 199 -34.84 -22.29 -37.98
CA GLU A 199 -35.75 -21.62 -38.94
C GLU A 199 -35.45 -21.91 -40.43
N GLU A 200 -34.67 -22.96 -40.77
CA GLU A 200 -34.30 -23.25 -42.17
C GLU A 200 -34.78 -24.59 -42.77
N ASP A 201 -35.72 -25.31 -42.16
CA ASP A 201 -36.31 -26.52 -42.80
C ASP A 201 -37.85 -26.48 -42.78
N GLU A 202 -38.45 -25.67 -43.64
CA GLU A 202 -39.85 -25.84 -44.05
C GLU A 202 -40.09 -25.30 -45.48
N GLN A 203 -39.55 -25.99 -46.48
CA GLN A 203 -40.08 -25.92 -47.86
C GLN A 203 -40.16 -27.31 -48.51
N GLU A 204 -41.42 -27.75 -48.62
CA GLU A 204 -42.05 -28.56 -49.68
C GLU A 204 -41.48 -29.93 -50.09
N GLN A 205 -42.31 -30.96 -49.87
CA GLN A 205 -42.57 -31.98 -50.90
C GLN A 205 -44.02 -32.53 -50.80
N PRO A 206 -44.76 -32.64 -51.93
CA PRO A 206 -46.16 -33.07 -51.97
C PRO A 206 -46.31 -34.63 -51.92
N PRO A 207 -47.52 -35.16 -51.69
CA PRO A 207 -47.70 -36.50 -51.13
C PRO A 207 -47.66 -37.61 -52.19
N PRO A 208 -47.31 -38.85 -51.81
CA PRO A 208 -47.61 -40.04 -52.60
C PRO A 208 -48.92 -40.70 -52.16
N LYS A 209 -49.72 -41.11 -53.15
CA LYS A 209 -50.84 -42.05 -53.12
C LYS A 209 -50.69 -42.89 -54.39
N ASP A 210 -51.08 -44.14 -54.50
CA ASP A 210 -51.47 -45.27 -53.67
C ASP A 210 -51.01 -46.46 -54.54
N ASP A 211 -50.91 -47.67 -54.00
CA ASP A 211 -51.36 -48.86 -54.73
C ASP A 211 -51.30 -50.04 -53.76
N GLU A 212 -52.49 -50.41 -53.29
CA GLU A 212 -52.72 -51.73 -52.71
C GLU A 212 -52.38 -52.83 -53.74
N PRO A 213 -52.11 -54.04 -53.26
CA PRO A 213 -53.12 -55.04 -53.57
C PRO A 213 -53.58 -55.85 -52.37
N THR A 214 -54.88 -56.11 -52.43
CA THR A 214 -55.69 -57.06 -51.68
C THR A 214 -55.51 -58.49 -52.21
N SER A 215 -55.38 -59.46 -51.30
CA SER A 215 -56.20 -60.70 -51.18
C SER A 215 -55.53 -61.69 -50.23
#